data_AF-C1AXR4-F1
#
_entry.id   AF-C1AXR4-F1
#
_cell.length_a   1.000
_cell.length_b   1.000
_cell.length_c   1.000
_cell.angle_alpha   90.00
_cell.angle_beta   90.00
_cell.angle_gamma   90.00
#
_symmetry.space_group_name_H-M   'P 1'
#
loop_
_entity.id
_entity.type
_entity.pdbx_description
1 polymer ?
#
loop_
_entity_poly.entity_id
_entity_poly.type
_entity_poly.pdbx_seq_one_letter_code
_entity_poly.pdbx_strand_id
1 'polypeptide(L)'
;MQTFVPDPGFARSGTLLDDRRLGKQRVETFQILRALVWPSYGWKNHPATAMWRGFTPALVAYGVAMCREWSARGHTDALEPQLLEYTGGRLDSFEHLRDHGLLPPWVGDDAVHASHRRVLAEKAPDAYPRSWSGDGGYVWPPPVYPRWPVRGADPHEVLTPSEAEALAGGADTWDLLHSLHLGRSVSTDSPDPATVVAASLVRPGLTAVLLDADPVPDDAEKPAATADDAGTASPSIARQPTPEDREATESEVVDPRRIRFFRSGQPVPDAERYGLVVSSSSTPPQGLDSIPLLHLRTPR
;
A
#
# COMPACT_ATOMS: atom_id res chain seq x y z
N MET A 1 6.42 16.61 -2.22
CA MET A 1 6.29 15.17 -1.96
C MET A 1 4.85 14.78 -2.20
N GLN A 2 4.59 14.25 -3.40
CA GLN A 2 3.29 13.71 -3.81
C GLN A 2 3.55 12.52 -4.74
N THR A 3 2.72 11.49 -4.68
CA THR A 3 2.72 10.44 -5.71
C THR A 3 1.66 10.76 -6.76
N PHE A 4 1.94 10.49 -8.04
CA PHE A 4 0.99 10.67 -9.14
C PHE A 4 0.57 9.31 -9.70
N VAL A 5 -0.64 8.89 -9.37
CA VAL A 5 -1.23 7.61 -9.81
C VAL A 5 -2.50 7.91 -10.64
N PRO A 6 -2.37 8.45 -11.87
CA PRO A 6 -3.52 8.79 -12.72
C PRO A 6 -4.27 7.56 -13.25
N ASP A 7 -3.72 6.36 -13.12
CA ASP A 7 -4.31 5.07 -13.50
C ASP A 7 -4.02 4.03 -12.40
N PRO A 8 -4.92 3.07 -12.13
CA PRO A 8 -4.65 2.04 -11.12
C PRO A 8 -3.40 1.19 -11.42
N GLY A 9 -3.08 0.97 -12.70
CA GLY A 9 -1.85 0.32 -13.13
C GLY A 9 -0.64 1.24 -12.94
N PHE A 10 0.42 0.73 -12.32
CA PHE A 10 1.64 1.49 -12.05
C PHE A 10 2.42 1.79 -13.33
N ALA A 11 2.57 0.82 -14.23
CA ALA A 11 3.20 1.02 -15.53
C ALA A 11 2.38 1.96 -16.40
N ARG A 12 1.06 1.77 -16.47
CA ARG A 12 0.16 2.71 -17.17
C ARG A 12 0.26 4.12 -16.60
N SER A 13 0.26 4.27 -15.27
CA SER A 13 0.50 5.55 -14.61
C SER A 13 1.79 6.20 -15.10
N GLY A 14 2.90 5.45 -15.16
CA GLY A 14 4.18 5.95 -15.67
C GLY A 14 4.08 6.46 -17.10
N THR A 15 3.44 5.71 -18.01
CA THR A 15 3.28 6.11 -19.42
C THR A 15 2.51 7.42 -19.60
N LEU A 16 1.59 7.72 -18.68
CA LEU A 16 0.76 8.91 -18.75
C LEU A 16 1.48 10.19 -18.26
N LEU A 17 2.58 10.08 -17.53
CA LEU A 17 3.27 11.23 -16.96
C LEU A 17 4.20 11.90 -17.99
N ASP A 18 4.25 13.23 -17.97
CA ASP A 18 5.31 14.00 -18.63
C ASP A 18 6.67 13.79 -17.93
N ASP A 19 7.78 13.96 -18.66
CA ASP A 19 9.14 13.65 -18.17
C ASP A 19 9.48 14.35 -16.85
N ARG A 20 9.04 15.60 -16.67
CA ARG A 20 9.30 16.35 -15.43
C ARG A 20 8.58 15.73 -14.23
N ARG A 21 7.38 15.19 -14.42
CA ARG A 21 6.62 14.53 -13.34
C ARG A 21 7.16 13.13 -13.12
N LEU A 22 7.38 12.37 -14.18
CA LEU A 22 7.96 11.03 -14.12
C LEU A 22 9.31 11.03 -13.38
N GLY A 23 10.22 11.93 -13.76
CA GLY A 23 11.52 12.09 -13.08
C GLY A 23 11.39 12.41 -11.59
N LYS A 24 10.40 13.21 -11.21
CA LYS A 24 10.11 13.50 -9.78
C LYS A 24 9.53 12.28 -9.06
N GLN A 25 8.66 11.50 -9.70
CA GLN A 25 8.03 10.35 -9.09
C GLN A 25 9.04 9.29 -8.63
N ARG A 26 10.13 9.09 -9.39
CA ARG A 26 11.23 8.21 -8.96
C ARG A 26 11.84 8.65 -7.63
N VAL A 27 12.18 9.94 -7.52
CA VAL A 27 12.81 10.51 -6.32
C VAL A 27 11.83 10.58 -5.15
N GLU A 28 10.59 11.03 -5.38
CA GLU A 28 9.57 11.14 -4.33
C GLU A 28 9.17 9.77 -3.78
N THR A 29 9.13 8.72 -4.63
CA THR A 29 8.91 7.33 -4.18
C THR A 29 10.00 6.87 -3.23
N PHE A 30 11.28 7.09 -3.57
CA PHE A 30 12.40 6.76 -2.71
C PHE A 30 12.36 7.52 -1.37
N GLN A 31 11.97 8.79 -1.40
CA GLN A 31 11.79 9.58 -0.17
C GLN A 31 10.64 9.08 0.70
N ILE A 32 9.54 8.61 0.11
CA ILE A 32 8.43 8.01 0.85
C ILE A 32 8.85 6.68 1.48
N LEU A 33 9.58 5.82 0.76
CA LEU A 33 10.13 4.57 1.33
C LEU A 33 11.01 4.87 2.55
N ARG A 34 11.90 5.86 2.46
CA ARG A 34 12.68 6.33 3.60
C ARG A 34 11.80 6.84 4.74
N ALA A 35 10.77 7.63 4.45
CA ALA A 35 9.85 8.12 5.48
C ALA A 35 9.10 6.99 6.20
N LEU A 36 8.70 5.96 5.45
CA LEU A 36 8.01 4.78 5.97
C LEU A 36 8.92 3.91 6.84
N VAL A 37 10.20 3.80 6.51
CA VAL A 37 11.08 2.78 7.11
C VAL A 37 12.11 3.38 8.07
N TRP A 38 12.80 4.45 7.67
CA TRP A 38 13.92 5.00 8.44
C TRP A 38 13.43 5.74 9.69
N PRO A 39 13.84 5.36 10.91
CA PRO A 39 13.27 5.92 12.14
C PRO A 39 13.42 7.42 12.29
N SER A 40 14.54 7.97 11.83
CA SER A 40 14.88 9.40 11.95
C SER A 40 14.55 10.25 10.72
N TYR A 41 13.81 9.71 9.73
CA TYR A 41 13.42 10.46 8.53
C TYR A 41 12.13 11.26 8.74
N GLY A 42 12.03 12.46 8.14
CA GLY A 42 10.85 13.32 8.26
C GLY A 42 9.63 12.80 7.49
N TRP A 43 8.54 13.56 7.48
CA TRP A 43 7.35 13.34 6.61
C TRP A 43 6.53 12.07 6.89
N LYS A 44 6.75 11.40 8.03
CA LYS A 44 6.05 10.16 8.43
C LYS A 44 4.53 10.29 8.49
N ASN A 45 4.05 11.46 8.89
CA ASN A 45 2.62 11.79 9.02
C ASN A 45 2.07 12.57 7.82
N HIS A 46 2.89 12.82 6.79
CA HIS A 46 2.41 13.49 5.59
C HIS A 46 1.40 12.58 4.85
N PRO A 47 0.27 13.09 4.33
CA PRO A 47 -0.74 12.27 3.66
C PRO A 47 -0.19 11.40 2.52
N ALA A 48 0.74 11.95 1.71
CA ALA A 48 1.42 11.20 0.65
C ALA A 48 2.25 10.01 1.16
N THR A 49 2.72 10.05 2.41
CA THR A 49 3.42 8.92 3.05
C THR A 49 2.41 7.96 3.67
N ALA A 50 1.41 8.51 4.38
CA ALA A 50 0.43 7.75 5.12
C ALA A 50 -0.41 6.82 4.23
N MET A 51 -0.77 7.25 3.01
CA MET A 51 -1.54 6.42 2.07
C MET A 51 -0.82 5.15 1.61
N TRP A 52 0.52 5.13 1.64
CA TRP A 52 1.35 3.98 1.26
C TRP A 52 1.79 3.13 2.46
N ARG A 53 1.46 3.57 3.67
CA ARG A 53 1.92 2.93 4.90
C ARG A 53 1.38 1.49 4.97
N GLY A 54 2.30 0.53 5.17
CA GLY A 54 1.99 -0.91 5.18
C GLY A 54 2.00 -1.58 3.81
N PHE A 55 2.29 -0.85 2.73
CA PHE A 55 2.28 -1.36 1.34
C PHE A 55 3.64 -1.17 0.66
N THR A 56 4.73 -1.43 1.39
CA THR A 56 6.11 -1.28 0.89
C THR A 56 6.35 -2.02 -0.43
N PRO A 57 5.96 -3.30 -0.61
CA PRO A 57 6.13 -3.99 -1.89
C PRO A 57 5.44 -3.29 -3.07
N ALA A 58 4.22 -2.79 -2.85
CA ALA A 58 3.48 -2.06 -3.89
C ALA A 58 4.12 -0.70 -4.22
N LEU A 59 4.63 0.02 -3.22
CA LEU A 59 5.34 1.28 -3.46
C LEU A 59 6.67 1.06 -4.19
N VAL A 60 7.38 -0.02 -3.91
CA VAL A 60 8.58 -0.43 -4.66
C VAL A 60 8.21 -0.74 -6.11
N ALA A 61 7.17 -1.56 -6.35
CA ALA A 61 6.71 -1.86 -7.70
C ALA A 61 6.30 -0.60 -8.48
N TYR A 62 5.60 0.33 -7.83
CA TYR A 62 5.28 1.64 -8.39
C TYR A 62 6.55 2.43 -8.78
N GLY A 63 7.52 2.56 -7.86
CA GLY A 63 8.75 3.27 -8.11
C GLY A 63 9.58 2.66 -9.25
N VAL A 64 9.67 1.32 -9.30
CA VAL A 64 10.35 0.59 -10.36
C VAL A 64 9.65 0.80 -11.70
N ALA A 65 8.30 0.81 -11.75
CA ALA A 65 7.57 1.15 -12.98
C ALA A 65 7.91 2.55 -13.49
N MET A 66 8.08 3.54 -12.60
CA MET A 66 8.54 4.88 -12.98
C MET A 66 9.98 4.89 -13.49
N CYS A 67 10.87 4.10 -12.89
CA CYS A 67 12.27 3.96 -13.32
C CYS A 67 12.36 3.32 -14.70
N ARG A 68 11.61 2.24 -14.94
CA ARG A 68 11.59 1.55 -16.24
C ARG A 68 10.99 2.40 -17.34
N GLU A 69 9.93 3.14 -17.07
CA GLU A 69 9.39 4.10 -18.05
C GLU A 69 10.40 5.23 -18.34
N TRP A 70 11.11 5.72 -17.32
CA TRP A 70 12.15 6.72 -17.50
C TRP A 70 13.30 6.22 -18.39
N SER A 71 13.76 4.99 -18.17
CA SER A 71 14.76 4.33 -19.01
C SER A 71 14.26 4.04 -20.42
N ALA A 72 13.01 3.60 -20.57
CA ALA A 72 12.40 3.37 -21.88
C ALA A 72 12.32 4.65 -22.75
N ARG A 73 12.34 5.83 -22.13
CA ARG A 73 12.43 7.14 -22.81
C ARG A 73 13.88 7.57 -23.14
N GLY A 74 14.86 6.70 -22.90
CA GLY A 74 16.27 6.96 -23.19
C GLY A 74 17.00 7.75 -22.10
N HIS A 75 16.45 7.82 -20.89
CA HIS A 75 17.11 8.49 -19.77
C HIS A 75 17.81 7.49 -18.85
N THR A 76 18.98 7.88 -18.33
CA THR A 76 19.69 7.06 -17.33
C THR A 76 18.93 7.02 -16.00
N ASP A 77 18.82 5.83 -15.42
CA ASP A 77 18.32 5.59 -14.08
C ASP A 77 19.40 4.98 -13.18
N ALA A 78 19.33 5.29 -11.88
CA ALA A 78 20.18 4.70 -10.85
C ALA A 78 19.39 4.45 -9.54
N LEU A 79 18.07 4.59 -9.57
CA LEU A 79 17.20 4.48 -8.40
C LEU A 79 16.56 3.10 -8.31
N GLU A 80 16.31 2.39 -9.42
CA GLU A 80 15.71 1.04 -9.40
C GLU A 80 16.41 0.09 -8.40
N PRO A 81 17.76 -0.04 -8.38
CA PRO A 81 18.43 -0.88 -7.38
C PRO A 81 18.19 -0.45 -5.94
N GLN A 82 18.18 0.87 -5.66
CA GLN A 82 17.95 1.43 -4.33
C GLN A 82 16.51 1.24 -3.84
N LEU A 83 15.55 1.18 -4.77
CA LEU A 83 14.15 0.88 -4.44
C LEU A 83 13.99 -0.59 -4.05
N LEU A 84 14.67 -1.50 -4.76
CA LEU A 84 14.61 -2.94 -4.52
C LEU A 84 15.24 -3.36 -3.18
N GLU A 85 16.11 -2.55 -2.58
CA GLU A 85 16.64 -2.80 -1.23
C GLU A 85 15.52 -2.97 -0.18
N TYR A 86 14.41 -2.25 -0.32
CA TYR A 86 13.27 -2.30 0.61
C TYR A 86 12.42 -3.57 0.50
N THR A 87 12.71 -4.43 -0.47
CA THR A 87 12.06 -5.74 -0.68
C THR A 87 13.09 -6.87 -0.77
N GLY A 88 14.33 -6.64 -0.33
CA GLY A 88 15.40 -7.64 -0.35
C GLY A 88 15.80 -8.05 -1.78
N GLY A 89 15.66 -7.16 -2.75
CA GLY A 89 15.94 -7.42 -4.17
C GLY A 89 14.76 -8.00 -4.94
N ARG A 90 13.62 -8.30 -4.30
CA ARG A 90 12.44 -8.88 -4.94
C ARG A 90 11.57 -7.81 -5.58
N LEU A 91 11.17 -8.02 -6.82
CA LEU A 91 10.14 -7.23 -7.49
C LEU A 91 8.90 -8.10 -7.72
N ASP A 92 7.80 -7.76 -7.06
CA ASP A 92 6.51 -8.38 -7.33
C ASP A 92 5.85 -7.75 -8.56
N SER A 93 5.21 -8.56 -9.41
CA SER A 93 4.38 -8.03 -10.49
C SER A 93 3.13 -7.36 -9.93
N PHE A 94 2.51 -6.49 -10.72
CA PHE A 94 1.26 -5.83 -10.32
C PHE A 94 0.16 -6.85 -10.04
N GLU A 95 0.06 -7.88 -10.87
CA GLU A 95 -0.88 -8.99 -10.75
C GLU A 95 -0.61 -9.79 -9.48
N HIS A 96 0.66 -10.09 -9.17
CA HIS A 96 1.01 -10.77 -7.92
C HIS A 96 0.56 -9.95 -6.71
N LEU A 97 0.86 -8.65 -6.71
CA LEU A 97 0.45 -7.73 -5.64
C LEU A 97 -1.07 -7.68 -5.50
N ARG A 98 -1.80 -7.62 -6.62
CA ARG A 98 -3.27 -7.65 -6.63
C ARG A 98 -3.77 -8.97 -6.05
N ASP A 99 -3.35 -10.08 -6.63
CA ASP A 99 -3.90 -11.42 -6.40
C ASP A 99 -3.61 -11.93 -4.99
N HIS A 100 -2.54 -11.43 -4.35
CA HIS A 100 -2.18 -11.75 -2.97
C HIS A 100 -2.61 -10.69 -1.97
N GLY A 101 -3.38 -9.67 -2.40
CA GLY A 101 -3.96 -8.63 -1.55
C GLY A 101 -2.95 -7.66 -0.94
N LEU A 102 -1.85 -7.42 -1.65
CA LEU A 102 -0.74 -6.53 -1.27
C LEU A 102 -0.85 -5.12 -1.89
N LEU A 103 -1.87 -4.86 -2.73
CA LEU A 103 -2.17 -3.51 -3.19
C LEU A 103 -2.86 -2.69 -2.09
N PRO A 104 -2.58 -1.39 -1.99
CA PRO A 104 -3.39 -0.49 -1.18
C PRO A 104 -4.87 -0.55 -1.59
N PRO A 105 -5.82 -0.46 -0.63
CA PRO A 105 -7.25 -0.57 -0.94
C PRO A 105 -7.77 0.56 -1.83
N TRP A 106 -7.08 1.72 -1.84
CA TRP A 106 -7.44 2.85 -2.69
C TRP A 106 -7.02 2.71 -4.15
N VAL A 107 -6.19 1.71 -4.51
CA VAL A 107 -5.88 1.42 -5.92
C VAL A 107 -7.16 0.91 -6.59
N GLY A 108 -7.56 1.52 -7.71
CA GLY A 108 -8.85 1.27 -8.36
C GLY A 108 -9.97 2.21 -7.90
N ASP A 109 -9.76 3.07 -6.91
CA ASP A 109 -10.73 4.10 -6.54
C ASP A 109 -10.69 5.25 -7.56
N ASP A 110 -11.78 5.38 -8.33
CA ASP A 110 -11.91 6.39 -9.38
C ASP A 110 -11.80 7.83 -8.86
N ALA A 111 -12.27 8.11 -7.64
CA ALA A 111 -12.18 9.45 -7.06
C ALA A 111 -10.73 9.83 -6.76
N VAL A 112 -9.94 8.86 -6.29
CA VAL A 112 -8.49 9.00 -6.08
C VAL A 112 -7.82 9.24 -7.43
N HIS A 113 -7.95 8.34 -8.40
CA HIS A 113 -7.25 8.48 -9.69
C HIS A 113 -7.67 9.75 -10.44
N ALA A 114 -8.95 10.12 -10.42
CA ALA A 114 -9.44 11.36 -11.02
C ALA A 114 -8.88 12.62 -10.35
N SER A 115 -8.67 12.62 -9.03
CA SER A 115 -8.03 13.76 -8.35
C SER A 115 -6.57 13.94 -8.75
N HIS A 116 -5.85 12.84 -9.01
CA HIS A 116 -4.47 12.91 -9.48
C HIS A 116 -4.40 13.45 -10.91
N ARG A 117 -5.29 12.99 -11.81
CA ARG A 117 -5.44 13.51 -13.17
C ARG A 117 -5.73 15.01 -13.21
N ARG A 118 -6.65 15.49 -12.37
CA ARG A 118 -6.96 16.93 -12.23
C ARG A 118 -5.73 17.75 -11.84
N VAL A 119 -5.02 17.33 -10.79
CA VAL A 119 -3.82 18.06 -10.33
C VAL A 119 -2.69 18.03 -11.37
N LEU A 120 -2.56 16.96 -12.15
CA LEU A 120 -1.61 16.91 -13.27
C LEU A 120 -1.97 17.95 -14.35
N ALA A 121 -3.24 17.98 -14.76
CA ALA A 121 -3.75 18.93 -15.75
C ALA A 121 -3.64 20.40 -15.26
N GLU A 122 -3.88 20.68 -13.98
CA GLU A 122 -3.65 22.01 -13.40
C GLU A 122 -2.16 22.41 -13.44
N LYS A 123 -1.25 21.47 -13.13
CA LYS A 123 0.19 21.74 -13.08
C LYS A 123 0.82 21.89 -14.46
N ALA A 124 0.29 21.25 -15.49
CA ALA A 124 0.74 21.41 -16.88
C ALA A 124 -0.43 21.21 -17.86
N PRO A 125 -1.25 22.25 -18.08
CA PRO A 125 -2.43 22.16 -18.95
C PRO A 125 -2.13 21.71 -20.37
N ASP A 126 -0.96 22.04 -20.90
CA ASP A 126 -0.55 21.68 -22.27
C ASP A 126 -0.02 20.23 -22.39
N ALA A 127 0.35 19.60 -21.27
CA ALA A 127 0.92 18.25 -21.26
C ALA A 127 -0.13 17.14 -21.07
N TYR A 128 -1.33 17.49 -20.59
CA TYR A 128 -2.36 16.52 -20.23
C TYR A 128 -3.69 16.79 -20.96
N PRO A 129 -4.53 15.77 -21.20
CA PRO A 129 -5.82 15.96 -21.85
C PRO A 129 -6.71 16.97 -21.13
N ARG A 130 -7.39 17.84 -21.87
CA ARG A 130 -8.37 18.78 -21.28
C ARG A 130 -9.51 18.09 -20.53
N SER A 131 -9.82 16.84 -20.88
CA SER A 131 -10.83 16.02 -20.18
C SER A 131 -10.42 15.63 -18.76
N TRP A 132 -9.14 15.80 -18.39
CA TRP A 132 -8.67 15.60 -17.03
C TRP A 132 -8.88 16.82 -16.15
N SER A 133 -9.12 18.00 -16.75
CA SER A 133 -9.46 19.21 -16.03
C SER A 133 -10.90 19.13 -15.50
N GLY A 134 -11.15 19.79 -14.37
CA GLY A 134 -12.47 19.87 -13.78
C GLY A 134 -12.39 20.35 -12.34
N ASP A 135 -13.55 20.58 -11.74
CA ASP A 135 -13.64 21.06 -10.36
C ASP A 135 -13.37 19.95 -9.34
N GLY A 136 -12.92 20.35 -8.15
CA GLY A 136 -12.81 19.52 -6.95
C GLY A 136 -11.38 19.24 -6.49
N GLY A 137 -11.23 18.98 -5.20
CA GLY A 137 -9.93 18.90 -4.53
C GLY A 137 -9.17 17.59 -4.75
N TYR A 138 -7.90 17.62 -4.35
CA TYR A 138 -7.08 16.42 -4.27
C TYR A 138 -7.59 15.47 -3.18
N VAL A 139 -7.75 14.18 -3.52
CA VAL A 139 -8.23 13.16 -2.59
C VAL A 139 -7.03 12.44 -1.98
N TRP A 140 -6.93 12.50 -0.65
CA TRP A 140 -6.02 11.67 0.13
C TRP A 140 -6.81 10.50 0.72
N PRO A 141 -6.52 9.24 0.32
CA PRO A 141 -7.21 8.12 0.92
C PRO A 141 -6.80 7.97 2.39
N PRO A 142 -7.72 7.51 3.26
CA PRO A 142 -7.42 7.29 4.66
C PRO A 142 -6.35 6.19 4.80
N PRO A 143 -5.38 6.34 5.72
CA PRO A 143 -4.35 5.34 5.93
C PRO A 143 -4.93 4.08 6.59
N VAL A 144 -4.65 2.91 6.01
CA VAL A 144 -4.97 1.60 6.60
C VAL A 144 -4.30 1.43 7.96
N TYR A 145 -3.03 1.83 8.04
CA TYR A 145 -2.27 1.86 9.27
C TYR A 145 -2.23 3.32 9.75
N PRO A 146 -3.06 3.75 10.70
CA PRO A 146 -3.18 5.17 11.04
C PRO A 146 -1.93 5.73 11.73
N ARG A 147 -1.11 4.87 12.36
CA ARG A 147 0.08 5.27 13.13
C ARG A 147 1.37 4.76 12.51
N TRP A 148 2.42 5.56 12.67
CA TRP A 148 3.80 5.16 12.43
C TRP A 148 4.53 5.05 13.78
N PRO A 149 5.44 4.08 13.99
CA PRO A 149 5.78 2.99 13.05
C PRO A 149 4.64 2.00 12.89
N VAL A 150 4.59 1.34 11.73
CA VAL A 150 3.70 0.18 11.56
C VAL A 150 4.29 -0.93 12.42
N ARG A 151 3.66 -1.17 13.57
CA ARG A 151 4.05 -2.26 14.46
C ARG A 151 3.19 -3.47 14.11
N GLY A 152 3.83 -4.46 13.47
CA GLY A 152 3.29 -5.79 13.31
C GLY A 152 3.73 -6.70 14.45
N ALA A 153 3.04 -7.83 14.57
CA ALA A 153 3.52 -9.02 15.29
C ALA A 153 3.71 -10.12 14.25
N ASP A 154 4.65 -11.04 14.46
CA ASP A 154 4.80 -12.22 13.58
C ASP A 154 3.44 -12.90 13.41
N PRO A 155 2.96 -13.28 12.21
CA PRO A 155 1.63 -13.87 11.99
C PRO A 155 1.21 -14.99 12.97
N HIS A 156 2.17 -15.72 13.56
CA HIS A 156 1.91 -16.77 14.54
C HIS A 156 1.72 -16.26 15.98
N GLU A 157 2.16 -15.04 16.28
CA GLU A 157 1.94 -14.38 17.57
C GLU A 157 0.47 -13.96 17.72
N VAL A 158 -0.08 -14.05 18.93
CA VAL A 158 -1.45 -13.60 19.21
C VAL A 158 -1.39 -12.71 20.44
N LEU A 159 -1.75 -11.44 20.27
CA LEU A 159 -1.77 -10.48 21.35
C LEU A 159 -3.07 -10.59 22.16
N THR A 160 -3.00 -10.21 23.43
CA THR A 160 -4.21 -9.97 24.22
C THR A 160 -4.98 -8.76 23.65
N PRO A 161 -6.31 -8.67 23.88
CA PRO A 161 -7.09 -7.51 23.47
C PRO A 161 -6.48 -6.16 23.90
N SER A 162 -5.98 -6.07 25.13
CA SER A 162 -5.38 -4.85 25.67
C SER A 162 -4.05 -4.48 25.01
N GLU A 163 -3.20 -5.47 24.69
CA GLU A 163 -1.96 -5.23 23.95
C GLU A 163 -2.24 -4.79 22.51
N ALA A 164 -3.18 -5.47 21.83
CA ALA A 164 -3.58 -5.13 20.47
C ALA A 164 -4.17 -3.72 20.37
N GLU A 165 -5.01 -3.34 21.33
CA GLU A 165 -5.61 -2.00 21.40
C GLU A 165 -4.53 -0.94 21.63
N ALA A 166 -3.63 -1.15 22.59
CA ALA A 166 -2.52 -0.23 22.85
C ALA A 166 -1.62 -0.04 21.62
N LEU A 167 -1.38 -1.12 20.87
CA LEU A 167 -0.53 -1.10 19.67
C LEU A 167 -1.20 -0.37 18.49
N ALA A 168 -2.48 -0.65 18.24
CA ALA A 168 -3.25 -0.03 17.15
C ALA A 168 -3.57 1.44 17.43
N GLY A 169 -3.67 1.80 18.72
CA GLY A 169 -3.70 3.18 19.16
C GLY A 169 -4.81 3.61 20.10
N GLY A 170 -5.50 2.68 20.76
CA GLY A 170 -6.57 2.99 21.70
C GLY A 170 -7.91 3.21 21.01
N ALA A 171 -8.93 2.46 21.44
CA ALA A 171 -10.34 2.67 21.14
C ALA A 171 -11.17 1.72 22.02
N ASP A 172 -12.35 2.16 22.49
CA ASP A 172 -13.36 1.38 23.24
C ASP A 172 -13.88 0.15 22.44
N THR A 173 -13.00 -0.81 22.21
CA THR A 173 -13.16 -1.97 21.34
C THR A 173 -12.81 -3.27 22.06
N TRP A 174 -12.52 -3.21 23.36
CA TRP A 174 -12.08 -4.37 24.13
C TRP A 174 -13.05 -5.55 24.03
N ASP A 175 -14.37 -5.33 24.16
CA ASP A 175 -15.37 -6.40 24.06
C ASP A 175 -15.40 -7.06 22.66
N LEU A 176 -15.20 -6.25 21.62
CA LEU A 176 -15.08 -6.70 20.24
C LEU A 176 -13.82 -7.55 20.07
N LEU A 177 -12.67 -7.04 20.50
CA LEU A 177 -11.38 -7.71 20.42
C LEU A 177 -11.36 -9.00 21.24
N HIS A 178 -11.97 -8.99 22.43
CA HIS A 178 -12.12 -10.17 23.27
C HIS A 178 -13.00 -11.24 22.62
N SER A 179 -14.07 -10.84 21.96
CA SER A 179 -14.92 -11.77 21.20
C SER A 179 -14.17 -12.42 20.04
N LEU A 180 -13.41 -11.64 19.28
CA LEU A 180 -12.54 -12.14 18.21
C LEU A 180 -11.44 -13.05 18.76
N HIS A 181 -10.79 -12.66 19.86
CA HIS A 181 -9.74 -13.45 20.51
C HIS A 181 -10.24 -14.86 20.87
N LEU A 182 -11.50 -14.97 21.33
CA LEU A 182 -12.19 -16.24 21.60
C LEU A 182 -12.67 -16.99 20.33
N GLY A 183 -12.36 -16.50 19.14
CA GLY A 183 -12.71 -17.12 17.86
C GLY A 183 -14.16 -16.88 17.42
N ARG A 184 -14.84 -15.87 17.97
CA ARG A 184 -16.24 -15.57 17.64
C ARG A 184 -16.33 -14.47 16.60
N SER A 185 -17.24 -14.60 15.64
CA SER A 185 -17.59 -13.51 14.74
C SER A 185 -18.33 -12.39 15.48
N VAL A 186 -18.08 -11.14 15.09
CA VAL A 186 -18.64 -9.95 15.72
C VAL A 186 -19.00 -8.92 14.65
N SER A 187 -19.97 -8.04 14.93
CA SER A 187 -20.29 -6.91 14.07
C SER A 187 -20.00 -5.60 14.76
N THR A 188 -19.58 -4.59 14.00
CA THR A 188 -19.37 -3.22 14.47
C THR A 188 -19.97 -2.21 13.49
N ASP A 189 -20.51 -1.11 14.00
CA ASP A 189 -20.99 0.02 13.19
C ASP A 189 -19.88 1.05 12.92
N SER A 190 -18.70 0.87 13.51
CA SER A 190 -17.55 1.78 13.37
C SER A 190 -16.38 1.08 12.66
N PRO A 191 -16.15 1.37 11.36
CA PRO A 191 -15.05 0.79 10.58
C PRO A 191 -13.77 1.63 10.71
N ASP A 192 -13.32 1.95 11.92
CA ASP A 192 -12.05 2.65 12.12
C ASP A 192 -10.87 1.75 11.70
N PRO A 193 -9.94 2.21 10.83
CA PRO A 193 -8.73 1.46 10.50
C PRO A 193 -7.95 0.93 11.71
N ALA A 194 -7.92 1.65 12.84
CA ALA A 194 -7.27 1.15 14.06
C ALA A 194 -7.96 -0.10 14.62
N THR A 195 -9.28 -0.21 14.50
CA THR A 195 -10.05 -1.40 14.94
C THR A 195 -9.66 -2.61 14.09
N VAL A 196 -9.50 -2.45 12.78
CA VAL A 196 -9.09 -3.55 11.87
C VAL A 196 -7.66 -4.00 12.18
N VAL A 197 -6.75 -3.05 12.43
CA VAL A 197 -5.37 -3.36 12.85
C VAL A 197 -5.37 -4.13 14.17
N ALA A 198 -6.09 -3.67 15.20
CA ALA A 198 -6.19 -4.36 16.48
C ALA A 198 -6.79 -5.76 16.33
N ALA A 199 -7.87 -5.90 15.54
CA ALA A 199 -8.52 -7.17 15.27
C ALA A 199 -7.55 -8.17 14.60
N SER A 200 -6.69 -7.70 13.70
CA SER A 200 -5.68 -8.54 13.03
C SER A 200 -4.61 -9.10 13.96
N LEU A 201 -4.43 -8.50 15.14
CA LEU A 201 -3.40 -8.88 16.12
C LEU A 201 -3.91 -9.86 17.19
N VAL A 202 -5.23 -9.96 17.38
CA VAL A 202 -5.84 -10.89 18.36
C VAL A 202 -6.19 -12.26 17.76
N ARG A 203 -5.81 -12.49 16.49
CA ARG A 203 -6.01 -13.76 15.77
C ARG A 203 -4.67 -14.23 15.18
N PRO A 204 -4.43 -15.56 15.16
CA PRO A 204 -3.28 -16.11 14.44
C PRO A 204 -3.50 -15.98 12.92
N GLY A 205 -2.42 -15.95 12.16
CA GLY A 205 -2.44 -15.90 10.71
C GLY A 205 -2.71 -14.51 10.13
N LEU A 206 -3.03 -14.51 8.84
CA LEU A 206 -3.36 -13.31 8.08
C LEU A 206 -4.81 -12.88 8.32
N THR A 207 -5.09 -11.62 7.99
CA THR A 207 -6.43 -11.04 7.99
C THR A 207 -6.82 -10.67 6.56
N ALA A 208 -7.91 -11.25 6.06
CA ALA A 208 -8.46 -10.93 4.75
C ALA A 208 -9.51 -9.83 4.90
N VAL A 209 -9.28 -8.68 4.28
CA VAL A 209 -10.25 -7.58 4.17
C VAL A 209 -10.89 -7.67 2.78
N LEU A 210 -12.19 -7.94 2.77
CA LEU A 210 -12.99 -8.05 1.55
C LEU A 210 -13.66 -6.71 1.25
N LEU A 211 -13.18 -6.05 0.21
CA LEU A 211 -13.66 -4.76 -0.27
C LEU A 211 -14.87 -4.95 -1.19
N ASP A 212 -15.91 -4.17 -0.93
CA ASP A 212 -17.02 -3.98 -1.86
C ASP A 212 -16.60 -2.98 -2.95
N ALA A 213 -15.68 -3.42 -3.81
CA ALA A 213 -15.12 -2.65 -4.91
C ALA A 213 -14.85 -3.58 -6.10
N ASP A 214 -14.90 -3.01 -7.31
CA ASP A 214 -14.63 -3.74 -8.55
C ASP A 214 -13.16 -4.20 -8.64
N PRO A 215 -12.88 -5.36 -9.25
CA PRO A 215 -11.50 -5.81 -9.50
C PRO A 215 -10.65 -4.77 -10.21
N VAL A 216 -9.37 -4.69 -9.82
CA VAL A 216 -8.40 -3.87 -10.54
C VAL A 216 -7.91 -4.64 -11.77
N PRO A 217 -7.98 -4.04 -12.99
CA PRO A 217 -7.47 -4.68 -14.19
C PRO A 217 -5.97 -4.99 -14.12
N ASP A 218 -5.50 -5.94 -14.92
CA ASP A 218 -4.07 -6.21 -15.12
C ASP A 218 -3.34 -4.93 -15.53
N ASP A 219 -2.03 -4.84 -15.29
CA ASP A 219 -1.21 -3.70 -15.70
C ASP A 219 -0.45 -3.98 -17.00
N ALA A 220 0.19 -2.95 -17.57
CA ALA A 220 1.11 -3.14 -18.67
C ALA A 220 2.46 -3.68 -18.17
N GLU A 221 3.04 -4.67 -18.85
CA GLU A 221 4.42 -5.05 -18.58
C GLU A 221 5.41 -4.04 -19.17
N LYS A 222 6.42 -3.67 -18.38
CA LYS A 222 7.58 -2.88 -18.85
C LYS A 222 8.85 -3.70 -18.68
N PRO A 223 9.65 -3.87 -19.74
CA PRO A 223 10.91 -4.59 -19.64
C PRO A 223 11.84 -3.90 -18.65
N ALA A 224 12.72 -4.69 -18.03
CA ALA A 224 13.79 -4.14 -17.21
C ALA A 224 14.69 -3.21 -18.04
N ALA A 225 15.26 -2.19 -17.41
CA ALA A 225 16.30 -1.39 -18.05
C ALA A 225 17.48 -2.29 -18.45
N THR A 226 18.08 -2.04 -19.61
CA THR A 226 19.24 -2.80 -20.05
C THR A 226 20.51 -2.27 -19.39
N ALA A 227 21.54 -3.11 -19.25
CA ALA A 227 22.81 -2.69 -18.63
C ALA A 227 23.50 -1.54 -19.38
N ASP A 228 23.23 -1.38 -20.67
CA ASP A 228 23.73 -0.30 -21.52
C ASP A 228 23.02 1.04 -21.26
N ASP A 229 21.83 1.03 -20.63
CA ASP A 229 21.10 2.24 -20.23
C ASP A 229 21.68 2.89 -18.95
N ALA A 230 22.57 2.17 -18.26
CA ALA A 230 23.30 2.64 -17.08
C ALA A 230 24.46 3.56 -17.48
N GLY A 231 24.12 4.74 -18.01
CA GLY A 231 25.08 5.83 -18.17
C GLY A 231 25.73 6.22 -16.83
N THR A 232 26.84 6.95 -16.88
CA THR A 232 27.57 7.40 -15.69
C THR A 232 26.70 8.33 -14.84
N ALA A 233 26.00 7.78 -13.85
CA ALA A 233 25.14 8.54 -12.96
C ALA A 233 25.98 9.51 -12.12
N SER A 234 25.50 10.74 -11.96
CA SER A 234 26.12 11.69 -11.04
C SER A 234 26.08 11.16 -9.60
N PRO A 235 27.11 11.43 -8.78
CA PRO A 235 27.13 10.97 -7.40
C PRO A 235 25.90 11.46 -6.64
N SER A 236 25.21 10.55 -5.97
CA SER A 236 23.99 10.86 -5.23
C SER A 236 24.31 11.80 -4.06
N ILE A 237 23.66 12.97 -4.05
CA ILE A 237 23.66 13.89 -2.90
C ILE A 237 22.70 13.44 -1.79
N ALA A 238 22.05 12.30 -1.95
CA ALA A 238 21.10 11.80 -0.97
C ALA A 238 21.82 11.41 0.32
N ARG A 239 21.18 11.72 1.46
CA ARG A 239 21.60 11.22 2.78
C ARG A 239 21.84 9.70 2.71
N GLN A 240 23.00 9.28 3.19
CA GLN A 240 23.37 7.87 3.34
C GLN A 240 22.67 7.26 4.56
N PRO A 241 22.28 5.97 4.52
CA PRO A 241 21.62 5.31 5.64
C PRO A 241 22.57 5.17 6.85
N THR A 242 22.05 5.44 8.06
CA THR A 242 22.71 5.08 9.33
C THR A 242 22.62 3.56 9.58
N PRO A 243 23.30 3.00 10.59
CA PRO A 243 23.08 1.60 10.99
C PRO A 243 21.62 1.30 11.36
N GLU A 244 20.97 2.20 12.09
CA GLU A 244 19.55 2.10 12.46
C GLU A 244 18.63 2.12 11.22
N ASP A 245 18.95 2.97 10.22
CA ASP A 245 18.20 3.01 8.96
C ASP A 245 18.32 1.67 8.19
N ARG A 246 19.48 1.00 8.25
CA ARG A 246 19.70 -0.32 7.63
C ARG A 246 18.94 -1.42 8.36
N GLU A 247 19.05 -1.48 9.68
CA GLU A 247 18.31 -2.45 10.51
C GLU A 247 16.80 -2.33 10.31
N ALA A 248 16.28 -1.11 10.26
CA ALA A 248 14.86 -0.88 9.96
C ALA A 248 14.48 -1.35 8.55
N THR A 249 15.36 -1.18 7.56
CA THR A 249 15.13 -1.65 6.18
C THR A 249 15.15 -3.17 6.12
N GLU A 250 16.09 -3.83 6.78
CA GLU A 250 16.15 -5.29 6.88
C GLU A 250 14.91 -5.87 7.58
N SER A 251 14.44 -5.21 8.65
CA SER A 251 13.20 -5.57 9.34
C SER A 251 11.97 -5.43 8.45
N GLU A 252 11.89 -4.35 7.66
CA GLU A 252 10.80 -4.13 6.69
C GLU A 252 10.72 -5.23 5.62
N VAL A 253 11.87 -5.75 5.17
CA VAL A 253 11.94 -6.83 4.17
C VAL A 253 11.34 -8.14 4.69
N VAL A 254 11.50 -8.40 5.99
CA VAL A 254 11.04 -9.64 6.63
C VAL A 254 9.56 -9.56 7.01
N ASP A 255 9.04 -8.38 7.37
CA ASP A 255 7.67 -8.24 7.88
C ASP A 255 6.64 -8.44 6.76
N PRO A 256 5.90 -9.56 6.72
CA PRO A 256 4.95 -9.84 5.66
C PRO A 256 3.74 -8.90 5.70
N ARG A 257 3.55 -8.12 6.79
CA ARG A 257 2.31 -7.45 7.19
C ARG A 257 1.14 -8.45 7.29
N ARG A 258 0.19 -8.24 8.19
CA ARG A 258 -0.88 -9.24 8.42
C ARG A 258 -2.11 -9.07 7.54
N ILE A 259 -2.38 -7.85 7.10
CA ILE A 259 -3.64 -7.51 6.46
C ILE A 259 -3.48 -7.64 4.95
N ARG A 260 -4.46 -8.25 4.30
CA ARG A 260 -4.56 -8.41 2.83
C ARG A 260 -5.89 -7.90 2.34
N PHE A 261 -5.90 -7.25 1.18
CA PHE A 261 -7.08 -6.60 0.62
C PHE A 261 -7.52 -7.29 -0.67
N PHE A 262 -8.73 -7.83 -0.66
CA PHE A 262 -9.32 -8.53 -1.81
C PHE A 262 -10.57 -7.81 -2.25
N ARG A 263 -10.81 -7.75 -3.56
CA ARG A 263 -11.99 -7.09 -4.15
C ARG A 263 -13.08 -8.08 -4.50
N SER A 264 -14.25 -7.57 -4.86
CA SER A 264 -15.40 -8.42 -5.16
C SER A 264 -15.10 -9.36 -6.32
N GLY A 265 -15.39 -10.65 -6.13
CA GLY A 265 -15.11 -11.71 -7.11
C GLY A 265 -13.66 -12.18 -7.16
N GLN A 266 -12.74 -11.57 -6.40
CA GLN A 266 -11.36 -12.03 -6.33
C GLN A 266 -11.24 -13.22 -5.37
N PRO A 267 -10.55 -14.32 -5.76
CA PRO A 267 -10.29 -15.42 -4.84
C PRO A 267 -9.30 -15.00 -3.75
N VAL A 268 -9.47 -15.54 -2.54
CA VAL A 268 -8.47 -15.44 -1.47
C VAL A 268 -7.59 -16.70 -1.56
N PRO A 269 -6.31 -16.58 -1.97
CA PRO A 269 -5.42 -17.72 -2.08
C PRO A 269 -5.05 -18.25 -0.69
N ASP A 270 -4.77 -19.56 -0.57
CA ASP A 270 -4.31 -20.19 0.66
C ASP A 270 -5.19 -19.85 1.88
N ALA A 271 -6.50 -20.09 1.79
CA ALA A 271 -7.49 -19.71 2.80
C ALA A 271 -7.13 -20.16 4.23
N GLU A 272 -6.41 -21.27 4.37
CA GLU A 272 -5.91 -21.82 5.63
C GLU A 272 -4.91 -20.92 6.37
N ARG A 273 -4.31 -19.94 5.67
CA ARG A 273 -3.37 -18.96 6.27
C ARG A 273 -4.09 -17.82 6.99
N TYR A 274 -5.41 -17.70 6.84
CA TYR A 274 -6.20 -16.60 7.39
C TYR A 274 -6.92 -17.01 8.66
N GLY A 275 -6.79 -16.21 9.72
CA GLY A 275 -7.49 -16.43 11.00
C GLY A 275 -8.56 -15.39 11.31
N LEU A 276 -8.75 -14.41 10.41
CA LEU A 276 -9.78 -13.39 10.48
C LEU A 276 -10.20 -12.95 9.07
N VAL A 277 -11.50 -12.79 8.87
CA VAL A 277 -12.10 -12.12 7.72
C VAL A 277 -12.74 -10.82 8.18
N VAL A 278 -12.56 -9.75 7.42
CA VAL A 278 -13.22 -8.46 7.62
C VAL A 278 -14.02 -8.15 6.37
N SER A 279 -15.32 -7.87 6.51
CA SER A 279 -16.19 -7.59 5.35
C SER A 279 -17.38 -6.73 5.73
N SER A 280 -17.89 -5.95 4.78
CA SER A 280 -19.22 -5.32 4.86
C SER A 280 -20.37 -6.29 4.60
N SER A 281 -20.09 -7.46 4.00
CA SER A 281 -21.05 -8.55 3.87
C SER A 281 -21.09 -9.38 5.15
N SER A 282 -22.30 -9.70 5.60
CA SER A 282 -22.51 -10.65 6.70
C SER A 282 -22.26 -12.12 6.32
N THR A 283 -22.05 -12.40 5.03
CA THR A 283 -21.81 -13.75 4.50
C THR A 283 -20.48 -13.76 3.75
N PRO A 284 -19.42 -14.37 4.34
CA PRO A 284 -18.14 -14.53 3.68
C PRO A 284 -18.27 -15.41 2.41
N PRO A 285 -17.37 -15.25 1.44
CA PRO A 285 -17.24 -16.17 0.31
C PRO A 285 -17.04 -17.62 0.77
N GLN A 286 -17.43 -18.56 -0.10
CA GLN A 286 -17.19 -19.99 0.11
C GLN A 286 -15.69 -20.26 0.34
N GLY A 287 -15.37 -21.06 1.37
CA GLY A 287 -14.00 -21.39 1.75
C GLY A 287 -13.42 -20.49 2.86
N LEU A 288 -14.11 -19.40 3.21
CA LEU A 288 -13.77 -18.53 4.34
C LEU A 288 -14.84 -18.58 5.45
N ASP A 289 -15.89 -19.38 5.28
CA ASP A 289 -17.06 -19.49 6.15
C ASP A 289 -16.74 -20.05 7.55
N SER A 290 -15.66 -20.82 7.68
CA SER A 290 -15.16 -21.31 8.97
C SER A 290 -14.28 -20.31 9.73
N ILE A 291 -13.90 -19.20 9.09
CA ILE A 291 -12.99 -18.20 9.66
C ILE A 291 -13.83 -17.15 10.40
N PRO A 292 -13.46 -16.74 11.64
CA PRO A 292 -14.16 -15.67 12.34
C PRO A 292 -14.28 -14.40 11.49
N LEU A 293 -15.47 -13.80 11.50
CA LEU A 293 -15.82 -12.61 10.73
C LEU A 293 -15.92 -11.38 11.64
N LEU A 294 -15.18 -10.33 11.31
CA LEU A 294 -15.46 -8.96 11.73
C LEU A 294 -16.34 -8.31 10.65
N HIS A 295 -17.63 -8.23 10.93
CA HIS A 295 -18.62 -7.65 10.02
C HIS A 295 -18.74 -6.14 10.25
N LEU A 296 -18.39 -5.35 9.22
CA LEU A 296 -18.47 -3.90 9.23
C LEU A 296 -19.85 -3.46 8.74
N ARG A 297 -20.75 -3.09 9.66
CA ARG A 297 -22.09 -2.63 9.29
C ARG A 297 -22.00 -1.25 8.67
N THR A 298 -22.54 -1.11 7.47
CA THR A 298 -22.73 0.20 6.87
C THR A 298 -23.82 0.94 7.65
N PRO A 299 -23.60 2.18 8.10
CA PRO A 299 -24.67 2.98 8.69
C PRO A 299 -25.80 3.11 7.67
N ARG A 300 -27.03 2.81 8.11
CA ARG A 300 -28.26 2.96 7.31
C ARG A 300 -28.60 4.42 7.05
#